data_AF-A0A5E4CG97-F1
#
_entry.id   AF-A0A5E4CG97-F1
#
_cell.length_a   1.000
_cell.length_b   1.000
_cell.length_c   1.000
_cell.angle_alpha   90.00
_cell.angle_beta   90.00
_cell.angle_gamma   90.00
#
_symmetry.space_group_name_H-M   'P 1'
#
loop_
_entity.id
_entity.type
_entity.pdbx_description
1 polymer ?
#
loop_
_entity_poly.entity_id
_entity_poly.type
_entity_poly.pdbx_seq_one_letter_code
_entity_poly.pdbx_strand_id
1 'polypeptide(L)'
;MGDLWLLLLLPLSLEALHGVKGCLECDPKFIEDIRTVLTNLVPSEVPGRNQLLERQFKETIHLSSKVSHGNKMLRVLAVQKVVKLRTWLKNEFYRLGNETWKGVFIFQGKLLEIRQKLESEVKETLTAFSEVVVTEGPVLDCWTCLRITTRCFRGEYCREEDPRKAEQREITLFLVLLAEAGILASAVLL
;
A
#
# COMPACT_ATOMS: atom_id res chain seq x y z
N MET A 1 -24.11 -21.12 28.15
CA MET A 1 -24.65 -20.58 26.87
C MET A 1 -24.19 -19.13 26.67
N GLY A 2 -22.88 -18.87 26.84
CA GLY A 2 -22.28 -17.52 26.85
C GLY A 2 -21.03 -17.37 25.98
N ASP A 3 -20.39 -18.48 25.58
CA ASP A 3 -19.15 -18.45 24.78
C ASP A 3 -19.36 -18.15 23.28
N LEU A 4 -20.61 -18.06 22.82
CA LEU A 4 -20.90 -17.79 21.41
C LEU A 4 -20.86 -16.29 21.07
N TRP A 5 -20.95 -15.41 22.07
CA TRP A 5 -20.93 -13.94 21.87
C TRP A 5 -19.51 -13.35 21.80
N LEU A 6 -18.51 -14.00 22.39
CA LEU A 6 -17.11 -13.56 22.32
C LEU A 6 -16.49 -13.72 20.92
N LEU A 7 -17.02 -14.64 20.11
CA LEU A 7 -16.59 -14.86 18.71
C LEU A 7 -17.13 -13.80 17.73
N LEU A 8 -18.15 -13.02 18.13
CA LEU A 8 -18.78 -12.01 17.27
C LEU A 8 -18.10 -10.64 17.32
N LEU A 9 -17.18 -10.40 18.27
CA LEU A 9 -16.40 -9.15 18.38
C LEU A 9 -14.98 -9.26 17.81
N LEU A 10 -14.51 -10.47 17.49
CA LEU A 10 -13.25 -10.70 16.76
C LEU A 10 -13.22 -10.34 15.26
N PRO A 11 -14.34 -10.19 14.49
CA PRO A 11 -14.20 -9.91 13.07
C PRO A 11 -13.73 -8.49 12.77
N LEU A 12 -13.99 -7.53 13.67
CA LEU A 12 -13.65 -6.12 13.47
C LEU A 12 -12.15 -5.82 13.67
N SER A 13 -11.42 -6.64 14.42
CA SER A 13 -9.98 -6.52 14.58
C SER A 13 -9.18 -7.29 13.51
N LEU A 14 -9.82 -8.22 12.79
CA LEU A 14 -9.17 -8.95 11.70
C LEU A 14 -8.98 -8.08 10.44
N GLU A 15 -9.87 -7.10 10.21
CA GLU A 15 -9.67 -6.11 9.15
C GLU A 15 -8.48 -5.19 9.44
N ALA A 16 -8.23 -4.87 10.71
CA ALA A 16 -7.07 -4.10 11.16
C ALA A 16 -5.74 -4.88 11.13
N LEU A 17 -5.79 -6.22 10.96
CA LEU A 17 -4.65 -7.11 10.79
C LEU A 17 -4.30 -7.40 9.33
N HIS A 18 -5.06 -6.88 8.36
CA HIS A 18 -4.55 -6.78 7.00
C HIS A 18 -3.39 -5.80 7.03
N GLY A 19 -2.17 -6.34 6.94
CA GLY A 19 -0.94 -5.56 6.94
C GLY A 19 -1.10 -4.31 6.09
N VAL A 20 -0.65 -3.19 6.65
CA VAL A 20 -0.73 -1.86 6.03
C VAL A 20 -0.32 -1.97 4.56
N LYS A 21 -1.16 -1.53 3.63
CA LYS A 21 -0.89 -1.67 2.20
C LYS A 21 0.01 -0.54 1.68
N GLY A 22 0.52 -0.71 0.47
CA GLY A 22 1.12 0.35 -0.34
C GLY A 22 0.16 0.87 -1.41
N CYS A 23 0.43 2.05 -1.96
CA CYS A 23 -0.44 2.71 -2.94
C CYS A 23 -0.74 1.84 -4.17
N LEU A 24 0.25 1.10 -4.67
CA LEU A 24 0.07 0.18 -5.80
C LEU A 24 -0.71 -1.08 -5.43
N GLU A 25 -0.61 -1.54 -4.18
CA GLU A 25 -1.34 -2.70 -3.65
C GLU A 25 -2.84 -2.43 -3.52
N CYS A 26 -3.22 -1.16 -3.50
CA CYS A 26 -4.62 -0.71 -3.50
C CYS A 26 -5.27 -0.70 -4.89
N ASP A 27 -4.52 -0.95 -5.96
CA ASP A 27 -5.05 -1.09 -7.32
C ASP A 27 -5.13 -2.58 -7.68
N PRO A 28 -6.31 -3.22 -7.66
CA PRO A 28 -6.43 -4.65 -7.96
C PRO A 28 -5.90 -5.02 -9.35
N LYS A 29 -6.03 -4.09 -10.31
CA LYS A 29 -5.53 -4.29 -11.67
C LYS A 29 -4.01 -4.24 -11.74
N PHE A 30 -3.35 -3.52 -10.84
CA PHE A 30 -1.89 -3.63 -10.69
C PHE A 30 -1.50 -5.06 -10.31
N ILE A 31 -2.13 -5.66 -9.30
CA ILE A 31 -1.84 -7.02 -8.85
C ILE A 31 -2.01 -8.03 -10.01
N GLU A 32 -3.09 -7.90 -10.78
CA GLU A 32 -3.38 -8.74 -11.94
C GLU A 32 -2.37 -8.55 -13.08
N ASP A 33 -2.08 -7.29 -13.46
CA ASP A 33 -1.12 -6.94 -14.50
C ASP A 33 0.26 -7.52 -14.17
N ILE A 34 0.74 -7.37 -12.93
CA ILE A 34 2.06 -7.86 -12.51
C ILE A 34 2.13 -9.39 -12.54
N ARG A 35 1.09 -10.08 -12.05
CA ARG A 35 1.03 -11.54 -12.10
C ARG A 35 1.10 -12.05 -13.55
N THR A 36 0.29 -11.45 -14.42
CA THR A 36 0.20 -11.84 -15.83
C THR A 36 1.52 -11.59 -16.54
N VAL A 37 2.09 -10.40 -16.36
CA VAL A 37 3.31 -9.99 -17.05
C VAL A 37 4.50 -10.82 -16.58
N LEU A 38 4.72 -11.01 -15.28
CA LEU A 38 5.80 -11.86 -14.78
C LEU A 38 5.70 -13.29 -15.32
N THR A 39 4.49 -13.85 -15.38
CA THR A 39 4.26 -15.19 -15.93
C THR A 39 4.71 -15.28 -17.39
N ASN A 40 4.44 -14.25 -18.19
CA ASN A 40 4.81 -14.22 -19.60
C ASN A 40 6.31 -13.97 -19.83
N LEU A 41 7.02 -13.39 -18.85
CA LEU A 41 8.45 -13.10 -18.96
C LEU A 41 9.36 -14.31 -18.73
N VAL A 42 8.88 -15.35 -18.04
CA VAL A 42 9.68 -16.53 -17.68
C VAL A 42 9.28 -17.73 -18.56
N PRO A 43 10.17 -18.24 -19.42
CA PRO A 43 9.91 -19.41 -20.26
C PRO A 43 9.44 -20.62 -19.44
N SER A 44 8.59 -21.45 -20.04
CA SER A 44 7.91 -22.55 -19.34
C SER A 44 8.87 -23.67 -18.90
N GLU A 45 10.01 -23.76 -19.57
CA GLU A 45 11.03 -24.80 -19.43
C GLU A 45 12.00 -24.52 -18.27
N VAL A 46 11.91 -23.35 -17.64
CA VAL A 46 12.80 -22.96 -16.54
C VAL A 46 12.55 -23.83 -15.31
N PRO A 47 13.56 -24.55 -14.78
CA PRO A 47 13.42 -25.30 -13.54
C PRO A 47 13.04 -24.39 -12.36
N GLY A 48 12.07 -24.81 -11.56
CA GLY A 48 11.61 -24.03 -10.40
C GLY A 48 10.85 -22.75 -10.76
N ARG A 49 10.36 -22.61 -12.00
CA ARG A 49 9.63 -21.43 -12.51
C ARG A 49 8.58 -20.88 -11.54
N ASN A 50 7.72 -21.73 -10.98
CA ASN A 50 6.65 -21.27 -10.09
C ASN A 50 7.20 -20.62 -8.82
N GLN A 51 8.27 -21.17 -8.23
CA GLN A 51 8.91 -20.58 -7.06
C GLN A 51 9.60 -19.26 -7.39
N LEU A 52 10.23 -19.17 -8.56
CA LEU A 52 10.82 -17.92 -9.07
C LEU A 52 9.75 -16.85 -9.25
N LEU A 53 8.65 -17.16 -9.94
CA LEU A 53 7.55 -16.23 -10.20
C LEU A 53 6.91 -15.74 -8.91
N GLU A 54 6.59 -16.65 -7.99
CA GLU A 54 5.97 -16.31 -6.71
C GLU A 54 6.86 -15.38 -5.88
N ARG A 55 8.18 -15.64 -5.88
CA ARG A 55 9.15 -14.77 -5.21
C ARG A 55 9.18 -13.38 -5.84
N GLN A 56 9.28 -13.28 -7.17
CA GLN A 56 9.34 -11.99 -7.86
C GLN A 56 8.05 -11.19 -7.73
N PHE A 57 6.90 -11.88 -7.73
CA PHE A 57 5.59 -11.28 -7.51
C PHE A 57 5.51 -10.64 -6.11
N LYS A 58 5.83 -11.38 -5.05
CA LYS A 58 5.85 -10.86 -3.67
C LYS A 58 6.82 -9.69 -3.51
N GLU A 59 8.02 -9.82 -4.07
CA GLU A 59 9.06 -8.79 -4.00
C GLU A 59 8.64 -7.49 -4.71
N THR A 60 7.79 -7.57 -5.74
CA THR A 60 7.30 -6.41 -6.51
C THR A 60 6.10 -5.74 -5.84
N ILE A 61 5.13 -6.52 -5.34
CA ILE A 61 3.90 -5.98 -4.74
C ILE A 61 4.19 -5.21 -3.45
N HIS A 62 5.00 -5.78 -2.57
CA HIS A 62 5.30 -5.17 -1.26
C HIS A 62 6.32 -4.03 -1.32
N LEU A 63 6.70 -3.57 -2.52
CA LEU A 63 7.65 -2.47 -2.65
C LEU A 63 7.02 -1.13 -2.25
N SER A 64 5.76 -0.91 -2.65
CA SER A 64 5.06 0.36 -2.38
C SER A 64 4.77 0.55 -0.89
N SER A 65 4.47 -0.52 -0.15
CA SER A 65 4.30 -0.48 1.31
C SER A 65 5.59 -0.02 1.99
N LYS A 66 6.74 -0.61 1.65
CA LYS A 66 8.05 -0.22 2.23
C LYS A 66 8.32 1.29 2.15
N VAL A 67 7.97 1.93 1.03
CA VAL A 67 8.15 3.38 0.85
C VAL A 67 7.12 4.17 1.67
N SER A 68 5.84 3.87 1.50
CA SER A 68 4.75 4.64 2.14
C SER A 68 4.68 4.48 3.66
N HIS A 69 5.25 3.41 4.23
CA HIS A 69 5.29 3.19 5.68
C HIS A 69 6.48 3.87 6.34
N GLY A 70 7.54 4.19 5.58
CA GLY A 70 8.73 4.85 6.12
C GLY A 70 8.47 6.27 6.62
N ASN A 71 7.38 6.91 6.19
CA ASN A 71 6.99 8.25 6.61
C ASN A 71 5.47 8.45 6.48
N LYS A 72 4.80 8.87 7.57
CA LYS A 72 3.35 9.17 7.62
C LYS A 72 2.93 10.21 6.57
N MET A 73 3.84 11.11 6.17
CA MET A 73 3.65 12.12 5.12
C MET A 73 3.59 11.54 3.70
N LEU A 74 3.90 10.25 3.52
CA LEU A 74 3.86 9.53 2.23
C LEU A 74 2.68 8.55 2.15
N ARG A 75 1.64 8.79 2.95
CA ARG A 75 0.48 7.90 3.08
C ARG A 75 -0.55 8.09 1.97
N VAL A 76 -0.64 9.28 1.40
CA VAL A 76 -1.72 9.64 0.47
C VAL A 76 -1.16 9.94 -0.92
N LEU A 77 -1.92 9.52 -1.93
CA LEU A 77 -1.57 9.79 -3.33
C LEU A 77 -2.81 9.97 -4.20
N ALA A 78 -2.76 10.87 -5.18
CA ALA A 78 -3.84 10.97 -6.17
C ALA A 78 -4.02 9.65 -6.94
N VAL A 79 -5.28 9.22 -7.13
CA VAL A 79 -5.60 7.97 -7.85
C VAL A 79 -4.97 7.96 -9.25
N GLN A 80 -4.94 9.10 -9.94
CA GLN A 80 -4.32 9.20 -11.26
C GLN A 80 -2.81 8.93 -11.24
N LYS A 81 -2.11 9.29 -10.16
CA LYS A 81 -0.66 9.04 -10.01
C LYS A 81 -0.39 7.55 -9.77
N VAL A 82 -1.25 6.85 -9.03
CA VAL A 82 -1.20 5.38 -8.90
C VAL A 82 -1.32 4.70 -10.26
N VAL A 83 -2.28 5.15 -11.09
CA VAL A 83 -2.46 4.63 -12.46
C VAL A 83 -1.23 4.89 -13.34
N LYS A 84 -0.60 6.06 -13.20
CA LYS A 84 0.65 6.39 -13.93
C LYS A 84 1.80 5.46 -13.52
N LEU A 85 1.99 5.23 -12.22
CA LEU A 85 3.01 4.30 -11.71
C LEU A 85 2.78 2.86 -12.21
N ARG A 86 1.53 2.36 -12.16
CA ARG A 86 1.17 1.06 -12.75
C ARG A 86 1.53 0.99 -14.24
N THR A 87 1.17 2.03 -15.00
CA THR A 87 1.41 2.08 -16.44
C THR A 87 2.90 2.10 -16.75
N TRP A 88 3.68 2.88 -15.99
CA TRP A 88 5.14 2.92 -16.10
C TRP A 88 5.76 1.54 -15.87
N LEU A 89 5.38 0.85 -14.79
CA LEU A 89 5.94 -0.46 -14.47
C LEU A 89 5.57 -1.52 -15.52
N LYS A 90 4.34 -1.48 -16.02
CA LYS A 90 3.90 -2.33 -17.13
C LYS A 90 4.75 -2.13 -18.39
N ASN A 91 5.12 -0.89 -18.71
CA ASN A 91 5.98 -0.58 -19.85
C ASN A 91 7.41 -1.09 -19.64
N GLU A 92 7.97 -0.97 -18.43
CA GLU A 92 9.30 -1.51 -18.10
C GLU A 92 9.34 -3.03 -18.28
N PHE A 93 8.31 -3.74 -17.81
CA PHE A 93 8.22 -5.17 -18.05
C PHE A 93 7.96 -5.55 -19.51
N TYR A 94 7.17 -4.76 -20.25
CA TYR A 94 7.01 -4.97 -21.69
C TYR A 94 8.35 -4.84 -22.42
N ARG A 95 9.18 -3.84 -22.07
CA ARG A 95 10.53 -3.68 -22.59
C ARG A 95 11.40 -4.89 -22.28
N LEU A 96 11.40 -5.36 -21.02
CA LEU A 96 12.13 -6.55 -20.60
C LEU A 96 11.68 -7.80 -21.37
N GLY A 97 10.38 -7.94 -21.65
CA GLY A 97 9.84 -9.08 -22.41
C GLY A 97 10.20 -9.11 -23.88
N ASN A 98 10.62 -7.98 -24.45
CA ASN A 98 11.13 -7.90 -25.81
C ASN A 98 12.63 -8.19 -25.89
N GLU A 99 13.34 -8.29 -24.76
CA GLU A 99 14.74 -8.69 -24.75
C GLU A 99 14.86 -10.21 -24.93
N THR A 100 15.97 -10.65 -25.53
CA THR A 100 16.30 -12.08 -25.61
C THR A 100 16.51 -12.64 -24.20
N TRP A 101 15.92 -13.79 -23.91
CA TRP A 101 16.13 -14.50 -22.64
C TRP A 101 17.60 -14.92 -22.49
N LYS A 102 18.25 -14.50 -21.40
CA LYS A 102 19.67 -14.78 -21.10
C LYS A 102 19.86 -15.66 -19.85
N GLY A 103 18.78 -16.30 -19.38
CA GLY A 103 18.81 -17.15 -18.18
C GLY A 103 18.34 -16.45 -16.91
N VAL A 104 18.08 -17.27 -15.88
CA VAL A 104 17.42 -16.85 -14.62
C VAL A 104 18.20 -15.78 -13.88
N PHE A 105 19.53 -15.89 -13.80
CA PHE A 105 20.36 -14.95 -13.04
C PHE A 105 20.30 -13.53 -13.63
N ILE A 106 20.44 -13.41 -14.95
CA ILE A 106 20.35 -12.11 -15.64
C ILE A 106 18.94 -11.54 -15.50
N PHE A 107 17.92 -12.37 -15.63
CA PHE A 107 16.53 -11.96 -15.43
C PHE A 107 16.26 -11.40 -14.02
N GLN A 108 16.73 -12.09 -12.98
CA GLN A 108 16.61 -11.62 -11.59
C GLN A 108 17.34 -10.29 -11.37
N GLY A 109 18.52 -10.11 -11.96
CA GLY A 109 19.24 -8.83 -11.92
C GLY A 109 18.46 -7.69 -12.57
N LYS A 110 17.84 -7.94 -13.73
CA LYS A 110 16.99 -6.95 -14.42
C LYS A 110 15.74 -6.61 -13.63
N LEU A 111 15.08 -7.59 -13.03
CA LEU A 111 13.93 -7.35 -12.16
C LEU A 111 14.31 -6.57 -10.89
N LEU A 112 15.51 -6.80 -10.34
CA LEU A 112 16.01 -6.00 -9.22
C LEU A 112 16.20 -4.53 -9.63
N GLU A 113 16.79 -4.28 -10.79
CA GLU A 113 16.96 -2.93 -11.34
C GLU A 113 15.61 -2.21 -11.53
N ILE A 114 14.61 -2.89 -12.12
CA ILE A 114 13.26 -2.34 -12.28
C ILE A 114 12.62 -2.03 -10.94
N ARG A 115 12.77 -2.91 -9.94
CA ARG A 115 12.23 -2.66 -8.58
C ARG A 115 12.89 -1.48 -7.91
N GLN A 116 14.21 -1.34 -8.00
CA GLN A 116 14.92 -0.17 -7.43
C GLN A 116 14.45 1.14 -8.07
N LYS A 117 14.23 1.14 -9.40
CA LYS A 117 13.64 2.28 -10.10
C LYS A 117 12.21 2.56 -9.65
N LEU A 118 11.37 1.53 -9.53
CA LEU A 118 10.01 1.66 -9.02
C LEU A 118 9.98 2.26 -7.61
N GLU A 119 10.90 1.84 -6.74
CA GLU A 119 11.01 2.36 -5.38
C GLU A 119 11.30 3.86 -5.40
N SER A 120 12.24 4.28 -6.25
CA SER A 120 12.57 5.69 -6.46
C SER A 120 11.38 6.49 -7.00
N GLU A 121 10.73 6.00 -8.06
CA GLU A 121 9.56 6.64 -8.69
C GLU A 121 8.38 6.79 -7.71
N VAL A 122 8.11 5.76 -6.90
CA VAL A 122 7.08 5.81 -5.86
C VAL A 122 7.44 6.84 -4.79
N LYS A 123 8.69 6.83 -4.30
CA LYS A 123 9.17 7.76 -3.27
C LYS A 123 9.11 9.21 -3.75
N GLU A 124 9.60 9.48 -4.95
CA GLU A 124 9.58 10.80 -5.56
C GLU A 124 8.14 11.27 -5.77
N THR A 125 7.28 10.43 -6.33
CA THR A 125 5.88 10.75 -6.57
C THR A 125 5.12 11.07 -5.28
N LEU A 126 5.34 10.30 -4.22
CA LEU A 126 4.73 10.54 -2.91
C LEU A 126 5.25 11.81 -2.25
N THR A 127 6.56 12.06 -2.34
CA THR A 127 7.19 13.27 -1.78
C THR A 127 6.69 14.51 -2.50
N ALA A 128 6.69 14.51 -3.83
CA ALA A 128 6.16 15.62 -4.61
C ALA A 128 4.66 15.85 -4.37
N PHE A 129 3.90 14.81 -4.05
CA PHE A 129 2.47 14.94 -3.74
C PHE A 129 2.23 15.48 -2.33
N SER A 130 3.05 15.11 -1.35
CA SER A 130 2.90 15.58 0.04
C SER A 130 3.20 17.07 0.20
N GLU A 131 3.97 17.66 -0.71
CA GLU A 131 4.24 19.10 -0.76
C GLU A 131 3.08 19.92 -1.36
N VAL A 132 2.07 19.28 -1.94
CA VAL A 132 0.93 19.97 -2.58
C VAL A 132 -0.18 20.25 -1.56
N VAL A 133 -0.56 21.52 -1.42
CA VAL A 133 -1.56 21.98 -0.43
C VAL A 133 -3.01 21.79 -0.90
N VAL A 134 -3.26 21.76 -2.21
CA VAL A 134 -4.61 21.63 -2.78
C VAL A 134 -4.61 20.57 -3.87
N THR A 135 -5.50 19.60 -3.75
CA THR A 135 -5.61 18.50 -4.72
C THR A 135 -6.92 18.61 -5.48
N GLU A 136 -6.83 18.60 -6.81
CA GLU A 136 -7.99 18.46 -7.68
C GLU A 136 -8.21 16.97 -7.97
N GLY A 137 -9.31 16.42 -7.45
CA GLY A 137 -9.74 15.06 -7.74
C GLY A 137 -9.57 14.06 -6.58
N PRO A 138 -9.85 12.77 -6.84
CA PRO A 138 -9.84 11.74 -5.80
C PRO A 138 -8.42 11.40 -5.35
N VAL A 139 -8.24 11.38 -4.03
CA VAL A 139 -7.04 10.94 -3.34
C VAL A 139 -7.25 9.51 -2.82
N LEU A 140 -6.18 8.75 -2.71
CA LEU A 140 -6.16 7.41 -2.15
C LEU A 140 -5.33 7.44 -0.86
N ASP A 141 -5.90 6.94 0.22
CA ASP A 141 -5.13 6.55 1.39
C ASP A 141 -4.49 5.18 1.12
N CYS A 142 -3.17 5.16 0.95
CA CYS A 142 -2.44 3.97 0.54
C CYS A 142 -2.40 2.87 1.60
N TRP A 143 -2.60 3.23 2.88
CA TRP A 143 -2.55 2.28 3.97
C TRP A 143 -3.85 1.49 4.08
N THR A 144 -4.98 2.17 3.86
CA THR A 144 -6.33 1.60 4.01
C THR A 144 -7.00 1.30 2.67
N CYS A 145 -6.42 1.74 1.56
CA CYS A 145 -6.99 1.73 0.21
C CYS A 145 -8.32 2.47 0.07
N LEU A 146 -8.61 3.40 1.00
CA LEU A 146 -9.81 4.21 0.95
C LEU A 146 -9.64 5.35 -0.06
N ARG A 147 -10.61 5.45 -0.98
CA ARG A 147 -10.70 6.56 -1.91
C ARG A 147 -11.41 7.73 -1.24
N ILE A 148 -10.76 8.87 -1.22
CA ILE A 148 -11.17 10.08 -0.52
C ILE A 148 -11.40 11.17 -1.56
N THR A 149 -12.61 11.70 -1.59
CA THR A 149 -13.05 12.71 -2.57
C THR A 149 -13.17 14.11 -1.97
N THR A 150 -12.76 14.28 -0.71
CA THR A 150 -12.77 15.59 -0.05
C THR A 150 -11.66 16.46 -0.66
N ARG A 151 -11.95 17.76 -0.86
CA ARG A 151 -10.98 18.74 -1.41
C ARG A 151 -9.74 18.92 -0.55
N CYS A 152 -9.82 18.48 0.70
CA CYS A 152 -8.75 18.57 1.67
C CYS A 152 -8.84 17.44 2.69
N PHE A 153 -7.69 16.89 3.07
CA PHE A 153 -7.55 15.96 4.18
C PHE A 153 -7.50 16.76 5.48
N ARG A 154 -8.50 16.64 6.37
CA ARG A 154 -8.41 17.25 7.71
C ARG A 154 -7.19 16.70 8.46
N GLY A 155 -6.31 17.57 8.96
CA GLY A 155 -5.05 17.21 9.65
C GLY A 155 -3.80 17.85 9.00
N GLU A 156 -2.67 17.15 9.00
CA GLU A 156 -1.37 17.68 8.53
C GLU A 156 -1.31 18.08 7.05
N TYR A 157 -2.10 17.44 6.18
CA TYR A 157 -2.06 17.68 4.73
C TYR A 157 -2.89 18.89 4.27
N CYS A 158 -3.88 19.29 5.06
CA CYS A 158 -4.57 20.54 4.85
C CYS A 158 -4.55 21.33 6.12
N ARG A 159 -3.67 22.33 6.13
CA ARG A 159 -3.51 23.38 7.15
C ARG A 159 -4.77 23.46 8.01
N GLU A 160 -4.81 22.66 9.07
CA GLU A 160 -5.83 22.81 10.08
C GLU A 160 -5.62 24.21 10.63
N GLU A 161 -6.68 25.01 10.72
CA GLU A 161 -6.58 26.42 11.11
C GLU A 161 -5.92 26.60 12.50
N ASP A 162 -5.78 25.52 13.29
CA ASP A 162 -5.03 25.50 14.54
C ASP A 162 -4.41 24.11 14.85
N PRO A 163 -3.08 23.93 14.87
CA PRO A 163 -2.42 22.67 15.19
C PRO A 163 -2.76 22.13 16.60
N ARG A 164 -3.18 23.00 17.53
CA ARG A 164 -3.63 22.56 18.88
C ARG A 164 -4.93 21.78 18.85
N LYS A 165 -5.81 22.05 17.88
CA LYS A 165 -7.06 21.30 17.72
C LYS A 165 -6.82 19.90 17.17
N ALA A 166 -5.81 19.73 16.31
CA ALA A 166 -5.39 18.44 15.78
C ALA A 166 -4.94 17.51 16.91
N GLU A 167 -4.00 18.00 17.72
CA GLU A 167 -3.42 17.29 18.86
C GLU A 167 -4.48 16.96 19.93
N GLN A 168 -5.34 17.92 20.29
CA GLN A 168 -6.44 17.67 21.21
C GLN A 168 -7.38 16.56 20.72
N ARG A 169 -7.61 16.47 19.40
CA ARG A 169 -8.51 15.47 18.82
C ARG A 169 -7.87 14.09 18.82
N GLU A 170 -6.57 13.99 18.51
CA GLU A 170 -5.82 12.73 18.62
C GLU A 170 -5.76 12.25 20.08
N ILE A 171 -5.50 13.14 21.04
CA ILE A 171 -5.55 12.84 22.48
C ILE A 171 -6.94 12.35 22.89
N THR A 172 -7.99 13.01 22.43
CA THR A 172 -9.38 12.63 22.76
C THR A 172 -9.71 11.25 22.22
N LEU A 173 -9.34 10.95 20.96
CA LEU A 173 -9.53 9.63 20.36
C LEU A 173 -8.75 8.53 21.11
N PHE A 174 -7.51 8.82 21.51
CA PHE A 174 -6.70 7.89 22.29
C PHE A 174 -7.33 7.59 23.66
N LEU A 175 -7.84 8.61 24.35
CA LEU A 175 -8.52 8.45 25.63
C LEU A 175 -9.83 7.68 25.50
N VAL A 176 -10.60 7.90 24.44
CA VAL A 176 -11.83 7.12 24.15
C VAL A 176 -11.48 5.66 23.93
N LEU A 177 -10.45 5.35 23.14
CA LEU A 177 -10.02 3.97 22.91
C LEU A 177 -9.52 3.28 24.19
N LEU A 178 -8.79 4.00 25.06
CA LEU A 178 -8.39 3.47 26.36
C LEU A 178 -9.58 3.21 27.29
N ALA A 179 -10.58 4.10 27.27
CA ALA A 179 -11.80 3.91 28.05
C ALA A 179 -12.61 2.71 27.55
N GLU A 180 -12.77 2.57 26.23
CA GLU A 180 -13.43 1.41 25.61
C GLU A 180 -12.68 0.11 25.94
N ALA A 181 -11.35 0.10 25.85
CA ALA A 181 -10.53 -1.05 26.23
C ALA A 181 -10.65 -1.39 27.72
N GLY A 182 -10.70 -0.39 28.60
CA GLY A 182 -10.90 -0.58 30.04
C GLY A 182 -12.28 -1.14 30.38
N ILE A 183 -13.34 -0.66 29.71
CA ILE A 183 -14.70 -1.18 29.86
C ILE A 183 -14.78 -2.62 29.36
N LEU A 184 -14.19 -2.92 28.20
CA LEU A 184 -14.14 -4.28 27.64
C LEU A 184 -13.36 -5.25 28.54
N ALA A 185 -12.21 -4.83 29.08
CA ALA A 185 -11.42 -5.65 30.01
C ALA A 185 -12.18 -5.90 31.32
N SER A 186 -12.90 -4.91 31.82
CA SER A 186 -13.70 -5.03 33.04
C SER A 186 -14.91 -5.95 32.84
N ALA A 187 -15.53 -5.92 31.65
CA ALA A 187 -16.64 -6.81 31.30
C ALA A 187 -16.22 -8.27 31.07
N VAL A 188 -14.93 -8.53 30.78
CA VAL A 188 -14.37 -9.88 30.63
C VAL A 188 -13.91 -10.47 31.98
N LEU A 189 -13.58 -9.62 32.95
CA LEU A 189 -13.14 -10.04 34.29
C LEU A 189 -14.29 -10.19 35.32
N LEU A 190 -15.52 -9.77 34.96
CA LEU A 190 -16.76 -9.93 35.71
C LEU A 190 -17.54 -11.16 35.21
#